data_AF-A0A7V8Y9J9-F1
#
_entry.id   AF-A0A7V8Y9J9-F1
#
_cell.length_a   1.000
_cell.length_b   1.000
_cell.length_c   1.000
_cell.angle_alpha   90.00
_cell.angle_beta   90.00
_cell.angle_gamma   90.00
#
_symmetry.space_group_name_H-M   'P 1'
#
loop_
_entity.id
_entity.type
_entity.pdbx_description
1 polymer ?
#
loop_
_entity_poly.entity_id
_entity_poly.type
_entity_poly.pdbx_seq_one_letter_code
_entity_poly.pdbx_strand_id
1 'polypeptide(L)'
;FMDANQTNPTSWVKWFLGGAIVHDLVVVPVALFVGAIVARAVPLRWRAPVQGALISSALVVATFAIFVSGAGDISENPSALPNNYALGLVVLLGFIWACALVWAIARRDASTQAPESN
;
A
#
# COMPACT_ATOMS: atom_id res chain seq x y z
N PHE A 1 -4.11 23.21 -33.80
CA PHE A 1 -3.94 23.97 -32.56
C PHE A 1 -4.95 23.43 -31.55
N MET A 2 -4.51 22.85 -30.44
CA MET A 2 -5.42 22.38 -29.38
C MET A 2 -6.08 23.58 -28.71
N ASP A 3 -7.41 23.60 -28.66
CA ASP A 3 -8.17 24.68 -28.02
C ASP A 3 -7.92 24.68 -26.50
N ALA A 4 -7.25 25.71 -25.99
CA ALA A 4 -7.06 25.92 -24.55
C ALA A 4 -8.40 25.98 -23.78
N ASN A 5 -9.50 26.26 -24.48
CA ASN A 5 -10.87 26.33 -23.94
C ASN A 5 -11.47 24.95 -23.59
N GLN A 6 -10.84 23.83 -23.98
CA GLN A 6 -11.26 22.49 -23.52
C GLN A 6 -10.68 22.11 -22.15
N THR A 7 -9.80 22.94 -21.59
CA THR A 7 -9.27 22.72 -20.25
C THR A 7 -10.34 23.12 -19.24
N ASN A 8 -10.77 22.19 -18.40
CA ASN A 8 -11.68 22.47 -17.28
C ASN A 8 -10.87 22.59 -15.98
N PRO A 9 -10.27 23.77 -15.68
CA PRO A 9 -9.39 23.95 -14.53
C PRO A 9 -10.13 23.67 -13.21
N THR A 10 -11.43 23.94 -13.16
CA THR A 10 -12.27 23.70 -11.98
C THR A 10 -12.36 22.22 -11.64
N SER A 11 -12.47 21.32 -12.63
CA SER A 11 -12.46 19.88 -12.40
C SER A 11 -11.12 19.40 -11.85
N TRP A 12 -10.01 19.94 -12.36
CA TRP A 12 -8.68 19.65 -11.84
C TRP A 12 -8.53 20.11 -10.38
N VAL A 13 -8.94 21.35 -10.06
CA VAL A 13 -8.87 21.88 -8.69
C VAL A 13 -9.71 21.04 -7.73
N LYS A 14 -10.92 20.64 -8.14
CA LYS A 14 -11.79 19.76 -7.32
C LYS A 14 -11.16 18.41 -7.07
N TRP A 15 -10.58 17.78 -8.10
CA TRP A 15 -9.88 16.50 -7.94
C TRP A 15 -8.66 16.63 -7.03
N PHE A 16 -7.84 17.66 -7.25
CA PHE A 16 -6.63 17.90 -6.48
C PHE A 16 -6.93 18.19 -5.01
N LEU A 17 -7.81 19.17 -4.76
CA LEU A 17 -8.16 19.59 -3.41
C LEU A 17 -8.98 18.51 -2.70
N GLY A 18 -9.88 17.83 -3.41
CA GLY A 18 -10.61 16.69 -2.87
C GLY A 18 -9.67 15.56 -2.46
N GLY A 19 -8.68 15.24 -3.29
CA GLY A 19 -7.64 14.26 -2.98
C GLY A 19 -6.80 14.66 -1.76
N ALA A 20 -6.35 15.92 -1.69
CA ALA A 20 -5.57 16.43 -0.56
C ALA A 20 -6.38 16.39 0.75
N ILE A 21 -7.64 16.82 0.72
CA ILE A 21 -8.52 16.79 1.91
C ILE A 21 -8.74 15.35 2.38
N VAL A 22 -9.04 14.41 1.48
CA VAL A 22 -9.21 13.00 1.83
C VAL A 22 -7.91 12.40 2.38
N HIS A 23 -6.78 12.74 1.79
CA HIS A 23 -5.48 12.30 2.27
C HIS A 23 -5.22 12.78 3.70
N ASP A 24 -5.39 14.07 3.96
CA ASP A 24 -5.02 14.67 5.24
C ASP A 24 -6.02 14.34 6.36
N LEU A 25 -7.31 14.19 6.03
CA LEU A 25 -8.35 13.91 7.01
C LEU A 25 -8.63 12.42 7.23
N VAL A 26 -8.22 11.55 6.29
CA VAL A 26 -8.50 10.11 6.39
C VAL A 26 -7.21 9.29 6.36
N VAL A 27 -6.41 9.44 5.30
CA VAL A 27 -5.22 8.59 5.10
C VAL A 27 -4.20 8.82 6.21
N VAL A 28 -3.90 10.07 6.54
CA VAL A 28 -2.93 10.42 7.60
C VAL A 28 -3.41 9.93 8.97
N PRO A 29 -4.64 10.21 9.44
CA PRO A 29 -5.12 9.71 10.73
C PRO A 29 -5.12 8.18 10.82
N VAL A 30 -5.54 7.48 9.76
CA VAL A 30 -5.50 6.02 9.73
C VAL A 30 -4.07 5.50 9.79
N ALA A 31 -3.14 6.08 9.03
CA ALA A 31 -1.73 5.70 9.06
C ALA A 31 -1.12 5.90 10.45
N LEU A 32 -1.41 7.02 11.11
CA LEU A 32 -0.97 7.30 12.48
C LEU A 32 -1.57 6.30 13.47
N PHE A 33 -2.85 5.98 13.34
CA PHE A 33 -3.52 5.00 14.19
C PHE A 33 -2.92 3.60 14.06
N VAL A 34 -2.70 3.13 12.82
CA VAL A 34 -2.02 1.86 12.54
C VAL A 34 -0.59 1.88 13.09
N GLY A 35 0.15 2.96 12.87
CA GLY A 35 1.49 3.15 13.42
C GLY A 35 1.51 3.07 14.95
N ALA A 36 0.53 3.69 15.62
CA ALA A 36 0.38 3.65 17.07
C ALA A 36 0.04 2.24 17.59
N ILE A 37 -0.79 1.48 16.87
CA ILE A 37 -1.07 0.07 17.18
C ILE A 37 0.20 -0.75 17.05
N VAL A 38 0.94 -0.61 15.94
CA VAL A 38 2.20 -1.33 15.71
C VAL A 38 3.21 -1.00 16.81
N ALA A 39 3.33 0.28 17.17
CA ALA A 39 4.23 0.70 18.24
C ALA A 39 3.87 0.06 19.60
N ARG A 40 2.58 -0.13 19.90
CA ARG A 40 2.12 -0.72 21.17
C ARG A 40 2.12 -2.24 21.19
N ALA A 41 1.72 -2.87 20.08
CA ALA A 41 1.48 -4.31 20.01
C ALA A 41 2.70 -5.11 19.54
N VAL A 42 3.60 -4.49 18.77
CA VAL A 42 4.72 -5.20 18.14
C VAL A 42 6.02 -4.96 18.93
N PRO A 43 6.68 -6.04 19.44
CA PRO A 43 7.96 -5.92 20.12
C PRO A 43 9.02 -5.30 19.21
N LEU A 44 9.96 -4.53 19.77
CA LEU A 44 10.95 -3.74 19.02
C LEU A 44 11.67 -4.54 17.92
N ARG A 45 12.02 -5.80 18.22
CA ARG A 45 12.67 -6.75 17.29
C ARG A 45 11.88 -7.06 16.01
N TRP A 46 10.55 -6.90 16.01
CA TRP A 46 9.67 -7.18 14.86
C TRP A 46 9.17 -5.91 14.15
N ARG A 47 9.42 -4.71 14.70
CA ARG A 47 8.82 -3.47 14.20
C ARG A 47 9.25 -3.14 12.77
N ALA A 48 10.54 -3.22 12.46
CA ALA A 48 11.03 -2.88 11.12
C ALA A 48 10.47 -3.81 10.01
N PRO A 49 10.46 -5.14 10.18
CA PRO A 49 9.78 -6.04 9.25
C PRO A 49 8.29 -5.74 9.07
N VAL A 50 7.56 -5.51 10.17
CA VAL A 50 6.12 -5.23 10.13
C VAL A 50 5.84 -3.89 9.46
N GLN A 51 6.62 -2.85 9.74
CA GLN A 51 6.48 -1.54 9.07
C GLN A 51 6.73 -1.65 7.57
N GLY A 52 7.77 -2.36 7.15
CA GLY A 52 8.06 -2.59 5.72
C GLY A 52 6.91 -3.33 5.01
N ALA A 53 6.37 -4.37 5.63
CA ALA A 53 5.22 -5.12 5.12
C ALA A 53 3.96 -4.26 4.99
N LEU A 54 3.69 -3.42 5.99
CA LEU A 54 2.53 -2.52 5.97
C LEU A 54 2.64 -1.44 4.89
N ILE A 55 3.80 -0.80 4.76
CA ILE A 55 4.03 0.25 3.75
C ILE A 55 3.90 -0.34 2.34
N SER A 56 4.55 -1.47 2.08
CA SER A 56 4.45 -2.14 0.78
C SER A 56 3.04 -2.63 0.47
N SER A 57 2.34 -3.20 1.45
CA SER A 57 0.93 -3.58 1.31
C SER A 57 0.05 -2.38 0.96
N ALA A 58 0.23 -1.25 1.65
CA ALA A 58 -0.53 -0.03 1.40
C ALA A 58 -0.32 0.51 -0.02
N LEU A 59 0.92 0.52 -0.51
CA LEU A 59 1.25 0.93 -1.87
C LEU A 59 0.63 0.02 -2.93
N VAL A 60 0.71 -1.30 -2.71
CA VAL A 60 0.09 -2.29 -3.61
C VAL A 60 -1.42 -2.13 -3.65
N VAL A 61 -2.08 -2.02 -2.50
CA VAL A 61 -3.53 -1.82 -2.41
C VAL A 61 -3.94 -0.52 -3.08
N ALA A 62 -3.24 0.59 -2.83
CA ALA A 62 -3.51 1.88 -3.46
C ALA A 62 -3.38 1.81 -5.00
N THR A 63 -2.38 1.10 -5.50
CA THR A 63 -2.16 0.91 -6.94
C THR A 63 -3.24 0.02 -7.57
N PHE A 64 -3.62 -1.07 -6.89
CA PHE A 64 -4.62 -2.03 -7.38
C PHE A 64 -6.06 -1.58 -7.19
N ALA A 65 -6.32 -0.56 -6.35
CA ALA A 65 -7.66 -0.09 -6.03
C ALA A 65 -8.50 0.22 -7.27
N ILE A 66 -7.91 0.87 -8.28
CA ILE A 66 -8.62 1.22 -9.51
C ILE A 66 -9.07 -0.02 -10.30
N PHE A 67 -8.21 -1.04 -10.40
CA PHE A 67 -8.48 -2.29 -11.11
C PHE A 67 -9.52 -3.16 -10.39
N VAL A 68 -9.46 -3.22 -9.06
CA VAL A 68 -10.41 -4.00 -8.26
C VAL A 68 -11.78 -3.32 -8.19
N SER A 69 -11.82 -1.98 -8.24
CA SER A 69 -13.08 -1.23 -8.19
C SER A 69 -13.93 -1.34 -9.47
N GLY A 70 -13.38 -1.87 -10.57
CA GLY A 70 -14.05 -1.89 -11.87
C GLY A 70 -14.27 -0.49 -12.48
N ALA A 71 -13.71 0.56 -11.88
CA ALA A 71 -13.77 1.92 -12.37
C ALA A 71 -12.93 2.04 -13.66
N GLY A 72 -13.55 1.73 -14.80
CA GLY A 72 -12.88 1.59 -16.09
C GLY A 72 -13.39 0.40 -16.91
N ASP A 73 -14.37 -0.36 -16.40
CA ASP A 73 -15.04 -1.41 -17.17
C ASP A 73 -15.90 -0.78 -18.27
N ILE A 74 -15.25 -0.49 -19.40
CA ILE A 74 -15.95 -0.31 -20.67
C ILE A 74 -16.36 -1.72 -21.06
N SER A 75 -17.59 -2.09 -20.71
CA SER A 75 -18.22 -3.41 -20.93
C SER A 75 -18.16 -3.94 -22.37
N GLU A 76 -17.54 -3.20 -23.29
CA GLU A 76 -17.37 -3.46 -24.71
C GLU A 76 -15.90 -3.66 -25.14
N ASN A 77 -14.92 -3.78 -24.23
CA ASN A 77 -13.53 -4.02 -24.63
C ASN A 77 -13.19 -5.53 -24.72
N PRO A 78 -13.17 -6.15 -25.92
CA PRO A 78 -12.84 -7.58 -26.10
C PRO A 78 -11.38 -7.93 -25.76
N SER A 79 -10.53 -6.93 -25.51
CA SER A 79 -9.14 -7.12 -25.03
C SER A 79 -9.03 -7.07 -23.51
N ALA A 80 -10.12 -6.79 -22.77
CA ALA A 80 -10.14 -6.85 -21.32
C ALA A 80 -9.99 -8.32 -20.89
N LEU A 81 -8.79 -8.69 -20.44
CA LEU A 81 -8.52 -10.02 -19.94
C LEU A 81 -9.39 -10.25 -18.69
N PRO A 82 -10.21 -11.33 -18.62
CA PRO A 82 -10.99 -11.68 -17.45
C PRO A 82 -10.04 -12.12 -16.34
N ASN A 83 -9.44 -11.13 -15.67
CA ASN A 83 -8.44 -11.35 -14.65
C ASN A 83 -9.06 -11.09 -13.28
N ASN A 84 -8.92 -12.06 -12.38
CA ASN A 84 -9.38 -11.90 -11.01
C ASN A 84 -8.34 -11.06 -10.24
N TYR A 85 -8.41 -9.73 -10.41
CA TYR A 85 -7.50 -8.77 -9.76
C TYR A 85 -7.54 -8.88 -8.23
N ALA A 86 -8.67 -9.29 -7.65
CA ALA A 86 -8.78 -9.56 -6.22
C ALA A 86 -7.90 -10.75 -5.79
N LEU A 87 -7.92 -11.84 -6.55
CA LEU A 87 -7.05 -12.99 -6.29
C LEU A 87 -5.57 -12.62 -6.42
N GLY A 88 -5.21 -11.89 -7.48
CA GLY A 88 -3.84 -11.40 -7.68
C GLY A 88 -3.35 -10.51 -6.52
N LEU A 89 -4.22 -9.63 -6.02
CA LEU A 89 -3.93 -8.79 -4.87
C LEU A 89 -3.69 -9.61 -3.59
N VAL A 90 -4.55 -10.60 -3.31
CA VAL A 90 -4.38 -11.49 -2.14
C VAL A 90 -3.07 -12.26 -2.20
N VAL A 91 -2.71 -12.80 -3.37
CA VAL A 91 -1.44 -13.52 -3.56
C VAL A 91 -0.24 -12.60 -3.32
N LEU A 92 -0.27 -11.38 -3.86
CA LEU A 92 0.82 -10.43 -3.70
C LEU A 92 0.98 -9.97 -2.24
N LEU A 93 -0.13 -9.74 -1.54
CA LEU A 93 -0.10 -9.44 -0.11
C LEU A 93 0.48 -10.61 0.69
N GLY A 94 0.06 -11.85 0.40
CA GLY A 94 0.63 -13.05 1.01
C GLY A 94 2.14 -13.14 0.80
N PHE A 95 2.62 -12.83 -0.41
CA PHE A 95 4.05 -12.81 -0.73
C PHE A 95 4.83 -11.75 0.07
N ILE A 96 4.31 -10.53 0.18
CA ILE A 96 4.91 -9.46 0.99
C ILE A 96 5.09 -9.90 2.45
N TRP A 97 4.05 -10.48 3.04
CA TRP A 97 4.10 -10.94 4.42
C TRP A 97 5.02 -12.14 4.61
N ALA A 98 5.11 -13.04 3.62
CA ALA A 98 6.09 -14.12 3.63
C ALA A 98 7.53 -13.59 3.64
N CYS A 99 7.86 -12.62 2.78
CA CYS A 99 9.17 -11.96 2.77
C CYS A 99 9.48 -11.25 4.10
N ALA A 100 8.49 -10.56 4.67
CA ALA A 100 8.66 -9.90 5.96
C ALA A 100 8.92 -10.90 7.11
N LEU A 101 8.25 -12.06 7.09
CA LEU A 101 8.48 -13.13 8.05
C LEU A 101 9.90 -13.71 7.92
N VAL A 102 10.34 -14.00 6.70
CA VAL A 102 11.71 -14.49 6.41
C VAL A 102 12.74 -13.47 6.91
N TRP A 103 12.53 -12.18 6.63
CA TRP A 103 13.41 -11.12 7.10
C TRP A 103 13.47 -11.03 8.64
N ALA A 104 12.32 -11.14 9.29
CA ALA A 104 12.24 -11.14 10.75
C ALA A 104 12.90 -12.37 11.38
N ILE A 105 12.84 -13.53 10.71
CA ILE A 105 13.60 -14.72 11.10
C ILE A 105 15.10 -14.44 10.94
N ALA A 106 15.57 -14.08 9.74
CA ALA A 106 17.00 -13.86 9.51
C ALA A 106 17.64 -12.83 10.48
N ARG A 107 16.89 -11.79 10.87
CA ARG A 107 17.36 -10.80 11.85
C ARG A 107 17.48 -11.35 13.28
N ARG A 108 16.63 -12.30 13.68
CA ARG A 108 16.71 -12.91 15.02
C ARG A 108 18.01 -13.71 15.18
N ASP A 109 18.39 -14.43 14.12
CA ASP A 109 19.53 -15.34 14.15
C ASP A 109 20.83 -14.52 14.20
N ALA A 110 20.90 -13.42 13.43
CA ALA A 110 22.01 -12.48 13.49
C ALA A 110 22.18 -11.82 14.87
N SER A 111 21.09 -11.50 15.58
CA SER A 111 21.17 -10.95 16.94
C SER A 111 21.59 -11.97 18.01
N THR A 112 21.40 -13.26 17.75
CA THR A 112 21.76 -14.34 18.69
C THR A 112 23.23 -14.74 18.57
N GLN A 113 23.86 -14.47 17.42
CA GLN A 113 25.26 -14.81 17.13
C GLN A 113 26.28 -13.72 17.53
N ALA A 114 25.87 -12.66 18.23
CA ALA A 114 26.81 -11.64 18.69
C ALA A 114 27.83 -12.27 19.66
N PRO A 115 29.14 -12.28 19.31
CA PRO A 115 30.14 -13.04 20.06
C PRO A 115 30.40 -12.40 21.43
N GLU A 116 30.34 -13.23 22.48
CA GLU A 116 30.93 -12.95 23.79
C GLU A 116 32.41 -12.60 23.56
N SER A 117 32.71 -11.30 23.60
CA SER A 117 34.06 -10.76 23.55
C SER A 117 34.33 -10.05 24.87
N ASN A 118 34.49 -10.86 25.92
CA ASN A 118 35.45 -10.64 27.02
C ASN A 118 35.47 -11.85 27.95
#